data_AF-A0A1F9CWK6-F1
#
_entry.id   AF-A0A1F9CWK6-F1
#
_cell.length_a   1.000
_cell.length_b   1.000
_cell.length_c   1.000
_cell.angle_alpha   90.00
_cell.angle_beta   90.00
_cell.angle_gamma   90.00
#
_symmetry.space_group_name_H-M   'P 1'
#
loop_
_entity.id
_entity.type
_entity.pdbx_description
1 polymer ?
#
loop_
_entity_poly.entity_id
_entity_poly.type
_entity_poly.pdbx_seq_one_letter_code
_entity_poly.pdbx_strand_id
1 'polypeptide(L)'
;MKNTIHEEVLKEIFPRKYKRRQISQEIYVQLKKMILTGKLKKGQRLIEEKLANQLNVSRNPVRIAILQLREEKLVTWKFKKGTFIA
;
A
#
# COMPACT_ATOMS: atom_id res chain seq x y z
N MET A 1 -12.80 -32.09 1.78
CA MET A 1 -12.21 -32.16 0.42
C MET A 1 -12.37 -30.79 -0.23
N LYS A 2 -11.34 -30.28 -0.90
CA LYS A 2 -11.18 -28.85 -1.21
C LYS A 2 -12.27 -28.32 -2.15
N ASN A 3 -13.24 -27.60 -1.59
CA ASN A 3 -14.18 -26.77 -2.35
C ASN A 3 -13.39 -25.61 -2.97
N THR A 4 -12.93 -25.80 -4.21
CA THR A 4 -12.13 -24.80 -4.92
C THR A 4 -12.95 -24.32 -6.11
N ILE A 5 -13.13 -23.01 -6.21
CA ILE A 5 -13.84 -22.40 -7.33
C ILE A 5 -12.99 -22.61 -8.60
N HIS A 6 -13.62 -23.17 -9.64
CA HIS A 6 -12.97 -23.43 -10.94
C HIS A 6 -12.52 -22.12 -11.62
N GLU A 7 -11.40 -22.18 -12.34
CA GLU A 7 -10.79 -20.99 -12.95
C GLU A 7 -11.69 -20.35 -14.04
N GLU A 8 -12.50 -21.14 -14.74
CA GLU A 8 -13.49 -20.62 -15.69
C GLU A 8 -14.55 -19.76 -15.00
N VAL A 9 -15.05 -20.21 -13.84
CA VAL A 9 -16.03 -19.47 -13.02
C VAL A 9 -15.45 -18.13 -12.55
N LEU A 10 -14.17 -18.11 -12.20
CA LEU A 10 -13.49 -16.86 -11.80
C LEU A 10 -13.32 -15.88 -12.98
N LYS A 11 -13.07 -16.38 -14.20
CA LYS A 11 -12.93 -15.56 -15.41
C LYS A 11 -14.28 -15.01 -15.89
N GLU A 12 -15.35 -15.78 -15.72
CA GLU A 12 -16.73 -15.34 -15.97
C GLU A 12 -17.16 -14.23 -15.00
N ILE A 13 -16.90 -14.40 -13.70
CA ILE A 13 -17.29 -13.43 -12.66
C ILE A 13 -16.42 -12.16 -12.70
N PHE A 14 -15.13 -12.29 -13.05
CA PHE A 14 -14.19 -11.17 -13.09
C PHE A 14 -13.55 -10.99 -14.48
N PRO A 15 -14.32 -10.52 -15.48
CA PRO A 15 -13.88 -10.44 -16.88
C PRO A 15 -12.78 -9.41 -17.16
N ARG A 16 -12.37 -8.59 -16.16
CA ARG A 16 -11.34 -7.55 -16.32
C ARG A 16 -10.30 -7.61 -15.19
N LYS A 17 -9.02 -7.62 -15.59
CA LYS A 17 -7.86 -7.58 -14.68
C LYS A 17 -7.89 -6.28 -13.85
N TYR A 18 -7.88 -6.40 -12.52
CA TYR A 18 -8.07 -5.28 -11.58
C TYR A 18 -7.00 -4.17 -11.73
N LYS A 19 -7.38 -3.01 -12.29
CA LYS A 19 -6.56 -1.77 -12.38
C LYS A 19 -6.04 -1.24 -11.03
N ARG A 20 -6.64 -1.64 -9.90
CA ARG A 20 -6.34 -1.10 -8.56
C ARG A 20 -4.91 -1.38 -8.07
N ARG A 21 -4.25 -2.45 -8.55
CA ARG A 21 -2.84 -2.73 -8.21
C ARG A 21 -1.91 -1.61 -8.64
N GLN A 22 -2.20 -0.94 -9.75
CA GLN A 22 -1.28 0.04 -10.33
C GLN A 22 -1.09 1.28 -9.45
N ILE A 23 -2.19 1.84 -8.93
CA ILE A 23 -2.15 3.03 -8.05
C ILE A 23 -1.39 2.75 -6.75
N SER A 24 -1.67 1.63 -6.07
CA SER A 24 -0.93 1.27 -4.85
C SER A 24 0.56 1.05 -5.11
N GLN A 25 0.92 0.48 -6.27
CA GLN A 25 2.32 0.28 -6.64
C GLN A 25 3.03 1.60 -6.95
N GLU A 26 2.38 2.52 -7.66
CA GLU A 26 2.92 3.86 -7.91
C GLU A 26 3.18 4.62 -6.60
N ILE A 27 2.22 4.58 -5.67
CA ILE A 27 2.36 5.20 -4.34
C ILE A 27 3.54 4.57 -3.57
N TYR A 28 3.64 3.24 -3.60
CA TYR A 28 4.76 2.52 -2.98
C TYR A 28 6.10 2.95 -3.56
N VAL A 29 6.25 2.98 -4.90
CA VAL A 29 7.50 3.36 -5.58
C VAL A 29 7.90 4.78 -5.20
N GLN A 30 6.94 5.72 -5.19
CA GLN A 30 7.21 7.11 -4.81
C GLN A 30 7.65 7.23 -3.35
N LEU A 31 6.90 6.63 -2.41
CA LEU A 31 7.25 6.68 -0.98
C LEU A 31 8.60 6.02 -0.70
N LYS A 32 8.87 4.86 -1.31
CA LYS A 32 10.17 4.18 -1.20
C LYS A 32 11.30 5.07 -1.70
N LYS A 33 11.15 5.70 -2.86
CA LYS A 33 12.14 6.65 -3.39
C LYS A 33 12.38 7.80 -2.42
N MET A 34 11.32 8.37 -1.82
CA MET A 34 11.46 9.47 -0.87
C MET A 34 12.14 9.06 0.45
N ILE A 35 11.93 7.84 0.92
CA ILE A 35 12.64 7.28 2.08
C ILE A 35 14.12 7.09 1.75
N LEU A 36 14.43 6.43 0.62
CA LEU A 36 15.81 6.12 0.23
C LEU A 36 16.64 7.37 -0.10
N THR A 37 16.00 8.41 -0.61
CA THR A 37 16.66 9.71 -0.88
C THR A 37 16.77 10.59 0.36
N GLY A 38 16.24 10.17 1.52
CA GLY A 38 16.24 10.94 2.76
C GLY A 38 15.29 12.14 2.77
N LYS A 39 14.46 12.33 1.73
CA LYS A 39 13.40 13.35 1.71
C LYS A 39 12.40 13.13 2.84
N LEU A 40 12.07 11.86 3.10
CA LEU A 40 11.36 11.47 4.29
C LEU A 40 12.36 10.91 5.31
N LYS A 41 12.40 11.53 6.49
CA LYS A 41 13.42 11.27 7.52
C LYS A 41 12.97 10.14 8.45
N LYS A 42 13.95 9.40 8.97
CA LYS A 42 13.75 8.41 10.05
C LYS A 42 12.94 9.01 11.20
N GLY A 43 11.99 8.23 11.71
CA GLY A 43 11.10 8.64 12.79
C GLY A 43 9.94 9.54 12.37
N GLN A 44 9.86 10.01 11.11
CA GLN A 44 8.69 10.73 10.64
C GLN A 44 7.46 9.82 10.58
N ARG A 45 6.31 10.38 10.95
CA ARG A 45 5.03 9.66 10.95
C ARG A 45 4.38 9.72 9.57
N LEU A 46 4.01 8.57 9.03
CA LEU A 46 3.15 8.45 7.86
C LEU A 46 1.69 8.35 8.31
N ILE A 47 0.85 9.27 7.83
CA ILE A 47 -0.58 9.31 8.12
C ILE A 47 -1.32 8.93 6.84
N GLU A 48 -1.95 7.75 6.83
CA GLU A 48 -2.69 7.20 5.68
C GLU A 48 -3.70 8.20 5.10
N GLU A 49 -4.50 8.82 5.96
CA GLU A 49 -5.52 9.80 5.57
C GLU A 49 -4.92 11.05 4.92
N LYS A 50 -3.82 11.58 5.47
CA LYS A 50 -3.15 12.75 4.91
C LYS A 50 -2.59 12.45 3.52
N LEU A 51 -1.93 11.31 3.37
CA LEU A 51 -1.37 10.86 2.10
C LEU A 51 -2.48 10.62 1.06
N ALA A 52 -3.59 9.98 1.47
CA ALA A 52 -4.73 9.75 0.59
C ALA A 52 -5.34 11.05 0.07
N ASN A 53 -5.53 12.03 0.95
CA ASN A 53 -6.05 13.35 0.59
C ASN A 53 -5.09 14.10 -0.34
N GLN A 54 -3.78 14.08 -0.07
CA GLN A 54 -2.78 14.75 -0.90
C GLN A 54 -2.65 14.13 -2.30
N LEU A 55 -2.84 12.82 -2.40
CA LEU A 55 -2.74 12.06 -3.65
C LEU A 55 -4.10 11.98 -4.39
N ASN A 56 -5.17 12.53 -3.81
CA ASN A 56 -6.55 12.43 -4.30
C ASN A 56 -6.98 10.98 -4.60
N VAL A 57 -6.69 10.08 -3.68
CA VAL A 57 -7.05 8.66 -3.76
C VAL A 57 -7.78 8.21 -2.49
N SER A 58 -8.43 7.05 -2.53
CA SER A 58 -8.97 6.45 -1.31
C SER A 58 -7.84 6.00 -0.38
N ARG A 59 -8.16 5.78 0.90
CA ARG A 59 -7.17 5.34 1.90
C ARG A 59 -6.61 3.94 1.62
N ASN A 60 -7.40 3.08 0.98
CA ASN A 60 -7.03 1.68 0.75
C ASN A 60 -5.72 1.49 -0.06
N PRO A 61 -5.53 2.11 -1.25
CA PRO A 61 -4.27 1.99 -1.99
C PRO A 61 -3.06 2.53 -1.22
N VAL A 62 -3.23 3.60 -0.42
CA VAL A 62 -2.17 4.12 0.46
C VAL A 62 -1.81 3.10 1.54
N ARG A 63 -2.82 2.50 2.19
CA ARG A 63 -2.61 1.45 3.20
C ARG A 63 -1.85 0.26 2.60
N ILE A 64 -2.23 -0.21 1.42
CA ILE A 64 -1.54 -1.30 0.71
C ILE A 64 -0.07 -0.93 0.46
N ALA A 65 0.21 0.27 -0.03
CA ALA A 65 1.57 0.74 -0.25
C ALA A 65 2.39 0.78 1.05
N ILE A 66 1.80 1.25 2.15
CA ILE A 66 2.44 1.29 3.46
C ILE A 66 2.71 -0.11 4.03
N LEU A 67 1.80 -1.07 3.83
CA LEU A 67 2.01 -2.46 4.22
C LEU A 67 3.21 -3.05 3.47
N GLN A 68 3.35 -2.77 2.17
CA GLN A 68 4.51 -3.22 1.39
C GLN A 68 5.82 -2.58 1.88
N LEU A 69 5.82 -1.29 2.22
CA LEU A 69 6.98 -0.64 2.86
C LEU A 69 7.34 -1.27 4.22
N ARG A 70 6.33 -1.76 4.95
CA ARG A 70 6.52 -2.40 6.26
C ARG A 70 7.16 -3.78 6.10
N GLU A 71 6.75 -4.57 5.11
CA GLU A 71 7.37 -5.85 4.76
C GLU A 71 8.87 -5.68 4.47
N GLU A 72 9.24 -4.60 3.80
CA GLU A 72 10.64 -4.24 3.52
C GLU A 72 11.37 -3.54 4.68
N LYS A 73 10.73 -3.42 5.85
CA LYS A 73 11.29 -2.77 7.04
C LYS A 73 11.69 -1.30 6.83
N LEU A 74 11.13 -0.64 5.82
CA LEU A 74 11.32 0.80 5.57
C LEU A 74 10.45 1.65 6.51
N VAL A 75 9.39 1.06 7.05
CA VAL A 75 8.52 1.67 8.05
C VAL A 75 8.19 0.69 9.17
N THR A 76 7.89 1.22 10.34
CA THR A 76 7.49 0.49 11.54
C THR A 76 6.13 0.96 12.01
N TRP A 77 5.30 0.03 12.46
CA TRP A 77 4.02 0.37 13.08
C TRP A 77 4.13 0.30 14.59
N LYS A 78 3.60 1.32 15.27
CA LYS A 78 3.55 1.42 16.73
C LYS A 78 2.09 1.44 17.18
N PHE A 79 1.74 0.53 18.09
CA PHE A 79 0.39 0.41 18.64
C PHE A 79 -0.13 1.76 19.15
N LYS A 80 -1.36 2.12 18.77
CA LYS A 80 -2.03 3.42 19.06
C LYS A 80 -1.28 4.69 18.59
N LYS A 81 -0.10 4.58 17.96
CA LYS A 81 0.74 5.70 17.51
C LYS A 81 0.81 5.82 15.98
N GLY A 82 0.61 4.74 15.24
CA GLY A 82 0.58 4.72 13.78
C GLY A 82 1.91 4.26 13.16
N THR A 83 2.14 4.65 11.91
CA THR A 83 3.29 4.18 11.12
C THR A 83 4.38 5.24 11.05
N PHE A 84 5.64 4.82 11.19
CA PHE A 84 6.81 5.68 11.26
C PHE A 84 7.91 5.15 10.34
N ILE A 85 8.72 6.03 9.77
CA ILE A 85 9.89 5.63 8.97
C ILE A 85 10.95 5.01 9.89
N ALA A 86 11.49 3.86 9.47
CA ALA A 86 12.44 3.05 10.24
C ALA A 86 13.82 3.70 10.40
#